data_AF-A0A6A5S7H4-F1
#
_entry.id   AF-A0A6A5S7H4-F1
#
_cell.length_a   1.000
_cell.length_b   1.000
_cell.length_c   1.000
_cell.angle_alpha   90.00
_cell.angle_beta   90.00
_cell.angle_gamma   90.00
#
_symmetry.space_group_name_H-M   'P 1'
#
loop_
_entity.id
_entity.type
_entity.pdbx_description
1 polymer ?
#
loop_
_entity_poly.entity_id
_entity_poly.type
_entity_poly.pdbx_seq_one_letter_code
_entity_poly.pdbx_strand_id
1 'polypeptide(L)'
;MVLNALLPKPLPADALVVGQLLTDPLHPERDSFYPDKAHAEVDDLNDFHIQFRYKDLFSVDAEGRFMTNYGARFDLGRMYRQPNLLTVQAEQMIQRTSQRPSKAFQAVCNDPEARTWMVEQIKAGQPLYIVLGVTELKNATFKRAKLHDAGASNRINETPLEKDAKVPKPLRGRSESTLGGLGIEPSISGVFGMDIRRVTARVTTPEEPHELGDLGYRWYYYDVPGSNKEQLIVGLGEQLKANDLRLMLDLTEEDVQGNLDAISKLSLDALSATASPMLKPSSPALRGRSPSPHPAMLRS
;
A
#
# COMPACT_ATOMS: atom_id res chain seq x y z
N MET A 1 -18.89 8.76 8.40
CA MET A 1 -18.63 7.90 7.22
C MET A 1 -17.22 7.36 7.39
N VAL A 2 -17.05 6.04 7.45
CA VAL A 2 -15.72 5.43 7.56
C VAL A 2 -15.03 5.63 6.21
N LEU A 3 -13.85 6.25 6.23
CA LEU A 3 -13.05 6.48 5.04
C LEU A 3 -12.16 5.25 4.84
N ASN A 4 -12.43 4.51 3.77
CA ASN A 4 -11.53 3.47 3.30
C ASN A 4 -10.21 4.12 2.86
N ALA A 5 -9.09 3.49 3.17
CA ALA A 5 -7.78 3.97 2.78
C ALA A 5 -7.63 3.89 1.26
N LEU A 6 -7.19 4.99 0.63
CA LEU A 6 -6.93 5.05 -0.80
C LEU A 6 -5.78 4.11 -1.15
N LEU A 7 -6.01 3.21 -2.09
CA LEU A 7 -5.00 2.33 -2.62
C LEU A 7 -4.00 3.10 -3.49
N PRO A 8 -2.70 2.78 -3.43
CA PRO A 8 -1.70 3.37 -4.31
C PRO A 8 -1.92 3.06 -5.80
N LYS A 9 -2.48 1.88 -6.11
CA LYS A 9 -2.86 1.43 -7.45
C LYS A 9 -4.23 0.74 -7.37
N PRO A 10 -5.10 0.90 -8.38
CA PRO A 10 -6.39 0.24 -8.35
C PRO A 10 -6.21 -1.28 -8.51
N LEU A 11 -7.01 -2.05 -7.77
CA LEU A 11 -7.11 -3.50 -7.92
C LEU A 11 -8.33 -3.88 -8.77
N PRO A 12 -8.36 -5.08 -9.37
CA PRO A 12 -9.56 -5.60 -10.03
C PRO A 12 -10.77 -5.62 -9.07
N ALA A 13 -11.97 -5.38 -9.60
CA ALA A 13 -13.20 -5.28 -8.78
C ALA A 13 -13.56 -6.59 -8.06
N ASP A 14 -13.14 -7.72 -8.63
CA ASP A 14 -13.35 -9.09 -8.16
C ASP A 14 -12.20 -9.63 -7.29
N ALA A 15 -11.13 -8.84 -7.11
CA ALA A 15 -9.95 -9.30 -6.38
C ALA A 15 -10.16 -9.40 -4.86
N LEU A 16 -11.13 -8.66 -4.32
CA LEU A 16 -11.31 -8.50 -2.87
C LEU A 16 -12.78 -8.56 -2.46
N VAL A 17 -13.05 -9.24 -1.36
CA VAL A 17 -14.37 -9.29 -0.73
C VAL A 17 -14.26 -8.94 0.76
N VAL A 18 -15.29 -8.28 1.30
CA VAL A 18 -15.36 -8.00 2.75
C VAL A 18 -15.46 -9.32 3.52
N GLY A 19 -14.66 -9.47 4.57
CA GLY A 19 -14.52 -10.71 5.33
C GLY A 19 -13.34 -11.59 4.89
N GLN A 20 -12.71 -11.31 3.75
CA GLN A 20 -11.55 -12.05 3.26
C GLN A 20 -10.32 -11.81 4.14
N LEU A 21 -9.60 -12.89 4.43
CA LEU A 21 -8.29 -12.88 5.08
C LEU A 21 -7.19 -12.85 4.02
N LEU A 22 -6.14 -12.07 4.27
CA LEU A 22 -5.03 -11.86 3.33
C LEU A 22 -3.69 -11.97 4.07
N THR A 23 -2.66 -12.43 3.37
CA THR A 23 -1.26 -12.24 3.79
C THR A 23 -0.65 -10.95 3.24
N ASP A 24 -1.05 -10.56 2.03
CA ASP A 24 -0.62 -9.33 1.37
C ASP A 24 -1.83 -8.51 0.85
N PRO A 25 -2.16 -7.38 1.49
CA PRO A 25 -3.21 -6.44 1.09
C PRO A 25 -3.17 -5.98 -0.38
N LEU A 26 -1.98 -5.89 -0.96
CA LEU A 26 -1.77 -5.33 -2.30
C LEU A 26 -1.71 -6.40 -3.38
N HIS A 27 -1.56 -7.66 -2.96
CA HIS A 27 -1.47 -8.84 -3.82
C HIS A 27 -2.40 -9.95 -3.34
N PRO A 28 -3.73 -9.72 -3.33
CA PRO A 28 -4.70 -10.69 -2.85
C PRO A 28 -4.71 -12.02 -3.62
N GLU A 29 -4.14 -12.05 -4.82
CA GLU A 29 -3.97 -13.24 -5.65
C GLU A 29 -2.93 -14.25 -5.12
N ARG A 30 -2.06 -13.84 -4.18
CA ARG A 30 -0.96 -14.68 -3.69
C ARG A 30 -1.43 -15.73 -2.69
N ASP A 31 -1.93 -15.26 -1.55
CA ASP A 31 -2.43 -16.13 -0.49
C ASP A 31 -3.54 -15.39 0.27
N SER A 32 -4.76 -15.87 0.07
CA SER A 32 -5.95 -15.34 0.69
C SER A 32 -6.94 -16.45 1.01
N PHE A 33 -7.78 -16.20 2.01
CA PHE A 33 -8.81 -17.12 2.44
C PHE A 33 -10.14 -16.39 2.53
N TYR A 34 -11.16 -16.97 1.91
CA TYR A 34 -12.53 -16.49 1.97
C TYR A 34 -13.38 -17.46 2.83
N PRO A 35 -14.00 -16.99 3.92
CA PRO A 35 -14.74 -17.86 4.83
C PRO A 35 -16.14 -18.17 4.31
N ASP A 36 -16.26 -19.29 3.58
CA ASP A 36 -17.52 -19.75 2.97
C ASP A 36 -18.66 -19.96 3.97
N LYS A 37 -18.38 -20.28 5.24
CA LYS A 37 -19.45 -20.48 6.25
C LYS A 37 -19.88 -19.18 6.92
N ALA A 38 -18.97 -18.23 7.05
CA ALA A 38 -19.21 -16.97 7.75
C ALA A 38 -19.66 -15.83 6.81
N HIS A 39 -19.53 -15.99 5.49
CA HIS A 39 -19.77 -14.89 4.55
C HIS A 39 -21.15 -14.24 4.68
N ALA A 40 -22.21 -15.04 4.87
CA ALA A 40 -23.57 -14.51 5.01
C ALA A 40 -23.71 -13.63 6.26
N GLU A 41 -23.14 -14.07 7.40
CA GLU A 41 -23.14 -13.27 8.63
C GLU A 41 -22.30 -11.99 8.49
N VAL A 42 -21.18 -12.06 7.77
CA VAL A 42 -20.35 -10.87 7.48
C VAL A 42 -21.11 -9.90 6.58
N ASP A 43 -21.82 -10.39 5.56
CA ASP A 43 -22.60 -9.58 4.63
C ASP A 43 -23.80 -8.90 5.31
N ASP A 44 -24.45 -9.55 6.26
CA ASP A 44 -25.52 -8.94 7.08
C ASP A 44 -25.00 -7.78 7.96
N LEU A 45 -23.69 -7.73 8.22
CA LEU A 45 -23.03 -6.66 8.97
C LEU A 45 -22.50 -5.53 8.07
N ASN A 46 -22.61 -5.67 6.76
CA ASN A 46 -22.12 -4.72 5.78
C ASN A 46 -23.15 -3.63 5.48
N ASP A 47 -22.67 -2.40 5.36
CA ASP A 47 -23.43 -1.28 4.81
C ASP A 47 -22.99 -1.02 3.37
N PHE A 48 -23.94 -0.56 2.56
CA PHE A 48 -23.76 -0.28 1.15
C PHE A 48 -24.07 1.18 0.88
N HIS A 49 -23.04 1.90 0.43
CA HIS A 49 -23.19 3.26 -0.01
C HIS A 49 -22.91 3.35 -1.50
N ILE A 50 -23.92 3.76 -2.27
CA ILE A 50 -23.81 3.95 -3.72
C ILE A 50 -23.96 5.43 -4.02
N GLN A 51 -23.00 5.99 -4.74
CA GLN A 51 -23.04 7.35 -5.25
C GLN A 51 -22.94 7.33 -6.78
N PHE A 52 -23.94 7.90 -7.45
CA PHE A 52 -23.90 8.09 -8.89
C PHE A 52 -23.18 9.39 -9.26
N ARG A 53 -22.56 9.41 -10.44
CA ARG A 53 -21.79 10.56 -10.97
C ARG A 53 -20.77 11.05 -9.96
N TYR A 54 -20.02 10.11 -9.41
CA TYR A 54 -18.96 10.39 -8.45
C TYR A 54 -17.90 11.29 -9.08
N LYS A 55 -17.48 12.33 -8.36
CA LYS A 55 -16.41 13.23 -8.78
C LYS A 55 -15.53 13.56 -7.59
N ASP A 56 -14.23 13.45 -7.78
CA ASP A 56 -13.25 13.68 -6.74
C ASP A 56 -11.90 14.17 -7.28
N LEU A 57 -10.97 14.52 -6.39
CA LEU A 57 -9.60 14.92 -6.73
C LEU A 57 -8.58 14.11 -5.95
N PHE A 58 -7.70 13.44 -6.68
CA PHE A 58 -6.60 12.66 -6.13
C PHE A 58 -5.26 13.36 -6.42
N SER A 59 -4.30 13.26 -5.50
CA SER A 59 -2.89 13.53 -5.82
C SER A 59 -2.17 12.24 -6.21
N VAL A 60 -1.17 12.36 -7.08
CA VAL A 60 -0.26 11.27 -7.43
C VAL A 60 1.19 11.65 -7.18
N ASP A 61 2.01 10.67 -6.83
CA ASP A 61 3.45 10.86 -6.63
C ASP A 61 4.24 10.94 -7.95
N ALA A 62 5.57 10.96 -7.83
CA ALA A 62 6.49 11.00 -8.97
C ALA A 62 6.52 9.71 -9.80
N GLU A 63 5.99 8.60 -9.29
CA GLU A 63 5.90 7.31 -9.99
C GLU A 63 4.50 7.09 -10.58
N GLY A 64 3.55 7.93 -10.16
CA GLY A 64 2.16 7.90 -10.57
C GLY A 64 1.26 7.10 -9.65
N ARG A 65 1.65 6.79 -8.41
CA ARG A 65 0.80 6.11 -7.43
C ARG A 65 -0.08 7.12 -6.70
N PHE A 66 -1.30 6.73 -6.36
CA PHE A 66 -2.23 7.60 -5.64
C PHE A 66 -1.75 7.89 -4.21
N MET A 67 -1.80 9.16 -3.82
CA MET A 67 -1.28 9.67 -2.55
C MET A 67 -2.41 10.00 -1.57
N THR A 68 -3.33 10.87 -2.00
CA THR A 68 -4.37 11.40 -1.12
C THR A 68 -5.63 11.67 -1.93
N ASN A 69 -6.77 11.33 -1.35
CA ASN A 69 -8.08 11.78 -1.82
C ASN A 69 -8.48 13.03 -1.03
N TYR A 70 -8.84 14.11 -1.73
CA TYR A 70 -9.25 15.38 -1.12
C TYR A 70 -10.77 15.59 -1.00
N GLY A 71 -11.59 14.71 -1.56
CA GLY A 71 -13.04 14.84 -1.56
C GLY A 71 -13.55 15.91 -2.54
N ALA A 72 -14.85 15.87 -2.83
CA ALA A 72 -15.52 16.81 -3.75
C ALA A 72 -15.54 18.27 -3.27
N ARG A 73 -15.29 18.51 -1.98
CA ARG A 73 -15.17 19.85 -1.37
C ARG A 73 -13.70 20.11 -1.10
N PHE A 74 -13.02 20.64 -2.08
CA PHE A 74 -11.59 20.92 -2.03
C PHE A 74 -11.28 22.00 -0.98
N ASP A 75 -10.79 21.63 0.20
CA ASP A 75 -10.26 22.60 1.15
C ASP A 75 -8.91 23.14 0.65
N LEU A 76 -8.97 24.30 -0.01
CA LEU A 76 -7.87 25.00 -0.69
C LEU A 76 -6.57 25.10 0.11
N GLY A 77 -6.66 25.19 1.44
CA GLY A 77 -5.51 25.33 2.32
C GLY A 77 -4.51 24.17 2.26
N ARG A 78 -4.94 22.96 1.89
CA ARG A 78 -4.07 21.77 1.80
C ARG A 78 -3.55 21.47 0.39
N MET A 79 -4.13 22.07 -0.64
CA MET A 79 -3.81 21.75 -2.04
C MET A 79 -2.71 22.62 -2.67
N TYR A 80 -2.42 23.77 -2.06
CA TYR A 80 -1.55 24.84 -2.61
C TYR A 80 -0.12 24.40 -2.98
N ARG A 81 0.29 23.16 -2.65
CA ARG A 81 1.66 22.66 -2.83
C ARG A 81 1.76 21.28 -3.46
N GLN A 82 0.65 20.66 -3.88
CA GLN A 82 0.69 19.29 -4.36
C GLN A 82 0.99 19.27 -5.87
N PRO A 83 2.17 18.79 -6.30
CA PRO A 83 2.39 18.51 -7.71
C PRO A 83 1.49 17.34 -8.13
N ASN A 84 1.01 17.36 -9.36
CA ASN A 84 0.28 16.25 -9.99
C ASN A 84 -1.09 15.91 -9.36
N LEU A 85 -2.08 16.76 -9.61
CA LEU A 85 -3.48 16.47 -9.26
C LEU A 85 -4.21 15.79 -10.41
N LEU A 86 -5.14 14.90 -10.08
CA LEU A 86 -6.02 14.20 -11.01
C LEU A 86 -7.47 14.38 -10.57
N THR A 87 -8.31 14.88 -11.48
CA THR A 87 -9.75 14.80 -11.32
C THR A 87 -10.21 13.41 -11.71
N VAL A 88 -10.97 12.79 -10.82
CA VAL A 88 -11.61 11.49 -11.03
C VAL A 88 -13.08 11.73 -11.24
N GLN A 89 -13.65 11.14 -12.29
CA GLN A 89 -15.08 11.11 -12.54
C GLN A 89 -15.48 9.66 -12.78
N ALA A 90 -16.46 9.15 -12.06
CA ALA A 90 -16.95 7.80 -12.24
C ALA A 90 -18.48 7.81 -12.36
N GLU A 91 -19.01 6.88 -13.15
CA GLU A 91 -20.46 6.70 -13.27
C GLU A 91 -21.06 6.33 -11.92
N GLN A 92 -20.38 5.46 -11.18
CA GLN A 92 -20.82 4.94 -9.90
C GLN A 92 -19.62 4.71 -8.98
N MET A 93 -19.73 5.17 -7.73
CA MET A 93 -18.93 4.70 -6.61
C MET A 93 -19.78 3.75 -5.77
N ILE A 94 -19.23 2.59 -5.44
CA ILE A 94 -19.84 1.63 -4.52
C ILE A 94 -18.88 1.45 -3.36
N GLN A 95 -19.33 1.77 -2.16
CA GLN A 95 -18.62 1.48 -0.93
C GLN A 95 -19.36 0.39 -0.18
N ARG A 96 -18.67 -0.70 0.13
CA ARG A 96 -19.13 -1.76 1.03
C ARG A 96 -18.27 -1.71 2.27
N THR A 97 -18.83 -1.57 3.46
CA THR A 97 -18.03 -1.48 4.69
C THR A 97 -18.78 -2.09 5.85
N SER A 98 -18.09 -2.88 6.66
CA SER A 98 -18.67 -3.46 7.87
C SER A 98 -18.95 -2.36 8.89
N GLN A 99 -20.21 -2.22 9.33
CA GLN A 99 -20.56 -1.28 10.39
C GLN A 99 -20.04 -1.72 11.76
N ARG A 100 -19.78 -3.03 11.91
CA ARG A 100 -19.30 -3.63 13.14
C ARG A 100 -18.06 -4.49 12.86
N PRO A 101 -16.89 -3.86 12.60
CA PRO A 101 -15.65 -4.55 12.23
C PRO A 101 -15.29 -5.72 13.14
N SER A 102 -15.42 -5.52 14.46
CA SER A 102 -15.14 -6.56 15.45
C SER A 102 -16.10 -7.75 15.39
N LYS A 103 -17.38 -7.53 15.04
CA LYS A 103 -18.35 -8.63 14.91
C LYS A 103 -18.13 -9.40 13.61
N ALA A 104 -17.87 -8.69 12.52
CA ALA A 104 -17.54 -9.32 11.24
C ALA A 104 -16.27 -10.18 11.39
N PHE A 105 -15.22 -9.66 12.03
CA PHE A 105 -14.02 -10.44 12.31
C PHE A 105 -14.28 -11.65 13.21
N GLN A 106 -15.11 -11.49 14.25
CA GLN A 106 -15.50 -12.60 15.12
C GLN A 106 -16.24 -13.69 14.34
N ALA A 107 -17.14 -13.32 13.42
CA ALA A 107 -17.84 -14.27 12.55
C ALA A 107 -16.85 -15.07 11.69
N VAL A 108 -15.86 -14.39 11.09
CA VAL A 108 -14.77 -15.06 10.35
C VAL A 108 -13.99 -16.01 11.26
N CYS A 109 -13.62 -15.59 12.47
CA CYS A 109 -12.87 -16.42 13.41
C CYS A 109 -13.69 -17.60 13.96
N ASN A 110 -15.02 -17.54 13.93
CA ASN A 110 -15.87 -18.66 14.30
C ASN A 110 -15.87 -19.77 13.24
N ASP A 111 -15.42 -19.49 12.01
CA ASP A 111 -15.21 -20.50 10.98
C ASP A 111 -13.97 -21.37 11.32
N PRO A 112 -14.13 -22.68 11.51
CA PRO A 112 -13.00 -23.59 11.76
C PRO A 112 -11.95 -23.59 10.64
N GLU A 113 -12.35 -23.36 9.39
CA GLU A 113 -11.44 -23.36 8.24
C GLU A 113 -10.58 -22.09 8.24
N ALA A 114 -11.17 -20.94 8.55
CA ALA A 114 -10.43 -19.69 8.75
C ALA A 114 -9.39 -19.82 9.86
N ARG A 115 -9.74 -20.47 10.98
CA ARG A 115 -8.80 -20.72 12.08
C ARG A 115 -7.65 -21.62 11.66
N THR A 116 -7.94 -22.68 10.93
CA THR A 116 -6.91 -23.59 10.40
C THR A 116 -5.96 -22.83 9.48
N TRP A 117 -6.49 -22.06 8.53
CA TRP A 117 -5.68 -21.24 7.62
C TRP A 117 -4.83 -20.23 8.40
N MET A 118 -5.38 -19.52 9.40
CA MET A 118 -4.60 -18.60 10.23
C MET A 118 -3.43 -19.31 10.93
N VAL A 119 -3.66 -20.50 11.50
CA VAL A 119 -2.59 -21.29 12.15
C VAL A 119 -1.48 -21.67 11.17
N GLU A 120 -1.85 -22.07 9.94
CA GLU A 120 -0.88 -22.41 8.89
C GLU A 120 -0.02 -21.20 8.51
N GLN A 121 -0.63 -20.04 8.33
CA GLN A 121 0.07 -18.81 7.98
C GLN A 121 0.98 -18.29 9.09
N ILE A 122 0.55 -18.39 10.36
CA ILE A 122 1.40 -18.04 11.51
C ILE A 122 2.63 -18.95 11.57
N LYS A 123 2.45 -20.26 11.35
CA LYS A 123 3.57 -21.23 11.29
C LYS A 123 4.53 -20.92 10.15
N ALA A 124 4.02 -20.39 9.03
CA ALA A 124 4.82 -19.90 7.91
C ALA A 124 5.44 -18.52 8.14
N GLY A 125 5.19 -17.88 9.29
CA GLY A 125 5.70 -16.55 9.62
C GLY A 125 5.10 -15.42 8.76
N GLN A 126 3.96 -15.66 8.13
CA GLN A 126 3.31 -14.67 7.27
C GLN A 126 2.50 -13.66 8.09
N PRO A 127 2.49 -12.38 7.69
CA PRO A 127 1.58 -11.41 8.29
C PRO A 127 0.13 -11.73 7.92
N LEU A 128 -0.80 -11.29 8.75
CA LEU A 128 -2.23 -11.54 8.55
C LEU A 128 -3.01 -10.22 8.53
N TYR A 129 -4.00 -10.16 7.66
CA TYR A 129 -4.88 -9.02 7.48
C TYR A 129 -6.32 -9.48 7.21
N ILE A 130 -7.29 -8.63 7.54
CA ILE A 130 -8.69 -8.82 7.14
C ILE A 130 -9.21 -7.59 6.39
N VAL A 131 -9.99 -7.83 5.34
CA VAL A 131 -10.74 -6.82 4.61
C VAL A 131 -12.08 -6.56 5.30
N LEU A 132 -12.31 -5.35 5.77
CA LEU A 132 -13.55 -4.92 6.43
C LEU A 132 -14.31 -3.85 5.64
N GLY A 133 -13.73 -3.38 4.54
CA GLY A 133 -14.40 -2.47 3.62
C GLY A 133 -13.67 -2.34 2.29
N VAL A 134 -14.43 -2.04 1.24
CA VAL A 134 -13.97 -1.88 -0.13
C VAL A 134 -14.68 -0.68 -0.76
N THR A 135 -13.95 0.13 -1.53
CA THR A 135 -14.49 1.22 -2.36
C THR A 135 -14.17 0.93 -3.81
N GLU A 136 -15.21 0.65 -4.59
CA GLU A 136 -15.16 0.42 -6.01
C GLU A 136 -15.58 1.67 -6.78
N LEU A 137 -14.87 1.98 -7.87
CA LEU A 137 -15.31 2.96 -8.86
C LEU A 137 -15.61 2.23 -10.17
N LYS A 138 -16.75 2.52 -10.78
CA LYS A 138 -17.16 1.99 -12.09
C LYS A 138 -17.06 3.04 -13.17
N ASN A 139 -16.46 2.67 -14.29
CA ASN A 139 -16.24 3.52 -15.46
C ASN A 139 -15.57 4.85 -15.09
N ALA A 140 -14.57 4.79 -14.22
CA ALA A 140 -13.81 5.94 -13.76
C ALA A 140 -12.90 6.48 -14.87
N THR A 141 -13.05 7.76 -15.22
CA THR A 141 -12.17 8.52 -16.10
C THR A 141 -11.32 9.47 -15.27
N PHE A 142 -10.11 9.72 -15.76
CA PHE A 142 -9.12 10.54 -15.07
C PHE A 142 -8.67 11.68 -15.97
N LYS A 143 -8.66 12.89 -15.43
CA LYS A 143 -8.17 14.10 -16.11
C LYS A 143 -7.11 14.75 -15.26
N ARG A 144 -6.13 15.37 -15.90
CA ARG A 144 -5.14 16.19 -15.22
C ARG A 144 -5.82 17.43 -14.67
N ALA A 145 -5.64 17.70 -13.39
CA ALA A 145 -6.16 18.88 -12.73
C ALA A 145 -5.02 19.89 -12.47
N LYS A 146 -5.25 21.15 -12.81
CA LYS A 146 -4.40 22.27 -12.39
C LYS A 146 -5.26 23.30 -11.67
N LEU A 147 -4.82 23.72 -10.50
CA LEU A 147 -5.47 24.79 -9.75
C LEU A 147 -5.37 26.10 -10.54
N HIS A 148 -6.50 26.80 -10.67
CA HIS A 148 -6.54 28.16 -11.20
C HIS A 148 -5.94 29.13 -10.17
N ASP A 149 -5.18 30.14 -10.63
CA ASP A 149 -4.53 31.16 -9.78
C ASP A 149 -3.72 30.58 -8.60
N ALA A 150 -2.97 29.50 -8.84
CA ALA A 150 -2.13 28.83 -7.85
C ALA A 150 -2.87 28.35 -6.57
N GLY A 151 -4.20 28.27 -6.57
CA GLY A 151 -5.01 27.86 -5.41
C GLY A 151 -5.71 29.00 -4.68
N ALA A 152 -5.65 30.24 -5.18
CA ALA A 152 -6.45 31.35 -4.66
C ALA A 152 -7.95 31.22 -4.98
N SER A 153 -8.33 30.32 -5.89
CA SER A 153 -9.72 30.04 -6.26
C SER A 153 -10.03 28.54 -6.24
N ASN A 154 -11.30 28.20 -6.01
CA ASN A 154 -11.84 26.83 -6.09
C ASN A 154 -11.98 26.29 -7.53
N ARG A 155 -11.44 26.99 -8.53
CA ARG A 155 -11.58 26.60 -9.93
C ARG A 155 -10.43 25.70 -10.33
N ILE A 156 -10.76 24.59 -10.98
CA ILE A 156 -9.81 23.61 -11.49
C ILE A 156 -9.91 23.63 -13.01
N ASN A 157 -8.75 23.78 -13.66
CA ASN A 157 -8.63 23.54 -15.09
C ASN A 157 -8.33 22.06 -15.30
N GLU A 158 -9.25 21.38 -15.98
CA GLU A 158 -9.13 19.97 -16.33
C GLU A 158 -8.56 19.85 -17.75
N THR A 159 -7.47 19.10 -17.92
CA THR A 159 -6.92 18.75 -19.23
C THR A 159 -6.87 17.22 -19.39
N PRO A 160 -6.97 16.69 -20.63
CA PRO A 160 -6.77 15.26 -20.87
C PRO A 160 -5.42 14.77 -20.34
N LEU A 161 -5.34 13.47 -20.01
CA LEU A 161 -4.07 12.84 -19.65
C LEU A 161 -3.17 12.72 -20.88
N GLU A 162 -1.94 13.21 -20.74
CA GLU A 162 -0.88 13.03 -21.74
C GLU A 162 -0.38 11.57 -21.74
N LYS A 163 0.16 11.09 -22.86
CA LYS A 163 0.65 9.70 -22.99
C LYS A 163 1.78 9.39 -22.00
N ASP A 164 2.59 10.37 -21.66
CA ASP A 164 3.71 10.25 -20.71
C ASP A 164 3.31 10.65 -19.28
N ALA A 165 2.00 10.76 -19.00
CA ALA A 165 1.54 11.12 -17.67
C ALA A 165 1.95 10.06 -16.63
N LYS A 166 2.54 10.54 -15.54
CA LYS A 166 2.85 9.75 -14.34
C LYS A 166 1.56 9.42 -13.60
N VAL A 167 0.87 8.39 -14.07
CA VAL A 167 -0.35 7.82 -13.47
C VAL A 167 -0.18 6.30 -13.30
N PRO A 168 -1.02 5.58 -12.54
CA PRO A 168 -0.91 4.13 -12.42
C PRO A 168 -0.97 3.46 -13.80
N LYS A 169 -0.23 2.36 -14.00
CA LYS A 169 -0.20 1.62 -15.29
C LYS A 169 -1.61 1.33 -15.86
N PRO A 170 -2.61 0.92 -15.07
CA PRO A 170 -3.98 0.73 -15.58
C PRO A 170 -4.63 1.97 -16.21
N LEU A 171 -4.13 3.17 -15.87
CA LEU A 171 -4.60 4.45 -16.42
C LEU A 171 -3.77 4.95 -17.62
N ARG A 172 -2.56 4.41 -17.86
CA ARG A 172 -1.66 4.86 -18.95
C ARG A 172 -2.09 4.39 -20.34
N GLY A 173 -3.08 3.51 -20.45
CA GLY A 173 -3.83 3.31 -21.68
C GLY A 173 -4.09 1.85 -22.05
N ARG A 174 -5.38 1.56 -22.29
CA ARG A 174 -5.83 0.69 -23.39
C ARG A 174 -5.92 1.49 -24.70
N SER A 175 -4.99 2.41 -24.94
CA SER A 175 -5.03 3.31 -26.10
C SER A 175 -4.57 2.64 -27.40
N GLU A 176 -4.08 1.40 -27.36
CA GLU A 176 -3.63 0.68 -28.56
C GLU A 176 -4.71 -0.20 -29.18
N SER A 177 -5.86 -0.40 -28.51
CA SER A 177 -6.92 -1.32 -28.96
C SER A 177 -8.24 -0.61 -29.30
N THR A 178 -8.19 0.52 -30.01
CA THR A 178 -9.37 1.06 -30.70
C THR A 178 -9.05 1.31 -32.16
N LEU A 179 -9.34 0.30 -32.96
CA LEU A 179 -9.66 0.43 -34.37
C LEU A 179 -10.85 1.40 -34.49
N GLY A 180 -10.59 2.69 -34.70
CA GLY A 180 -11.63 3.70 -34.95
C GLY A 180 -11.76 4.81 -33.90
N GLY A 181 -10.81 5.74 -33.90
CA GLY A 181 -11.01 7.21 -33.96
C GLY A 181 -12.24 7.92 -33.37
N LEU A 182 -12.90 7.42 -32.33
CA LEU A 182 -13.93 8.16 -31.58
C LEU A 182 -13.37 8.45 -30.18
N GLY A 183 -13.22 9.73 -29.86
CA GLY A 183 -12.54 10.28 -28.68
C GLY A 183 -13.19 9.94 -27.33
N ILE A 184 -13.32 8.66 -27.02
CA ILE A 184 -13.78 8.16 -25.72
C ILE A 184 -12.57 8.17 -24.79
N GLU A 185 -12.67 8.95 -23.71
CA GLU A 185 -11.64 8.99 -22.66
C GLU A 185 -11.49 7.58 -22.05
N PRO A 186 -10.26 7.11 -21.78
CA PRO A 186 -10.05 5.78 -21.21
C PRO A 186 -10.72 5.71 -19.83
N SER A 187 -11.61 4.73 -19.66
CA SER A 187 -12.27 4.45 -18.39
C SER A 187 -11.74 3.16 -17.77
N ILE A 188 -11.77 3.09 -16.44
CA ILE A 188 -11.38 1.91 -15.66
C ILE A 188 -12.43 1.63 -14.60
N SER A 189 -12.64 0.35 -14.30
CA SER A 189 -13.43 -0.10 -13.15
C SER A 189 -12.56 -0.95 -12.24
N GLY A 190 -12.68 -0.76 -10.93
CA GLY A 190 -11.87 -1.50 -9.96
C GLY A 190 -12.05 -1.00 -8.53
N VAL A 191 -11.30 -1.61 -7.61
CA VAL A 191 -11.19 -1.19 -6.22
C VAL A 191 -10.14 -0.08 -6.12
N PHE A 192 -10.55 1.06 -5.56
CA PHE A 192 -9.68 2.22 -5.32
C PHE A 192 -9.42 2.46 -3.85
N GLY A 193 -10.19 1.88 -2.94
CA GLY A 193 -9.95 2.01 -1.51
C GLY A 193 -10.36 0.77 -0.73
N MET A 194 -9.79 0.62 0.46
CA MET A 194 -10.02 -0.52 1.33
C MET A 194 -9.94 -0.14 2.82
N ASP A 195 -10.81 -0.70 3.67
CA ASP A 195 -10.59 -0.79 5.12
C ASP A 195 -9.96 -2.15 5.38
N ILE A 196 -8.65 -2.16 5.61
CA ILE A 196 -7.91 -3.35 5.99
C ILE A 196 -7.37 -3.15 7.39
N ARG A 197 -7.44 -4.22 8.19
CA ARG A 197 -6.91 -4.22 9.55
C ARG A 197 -5.88 -5.31 9.72
N ARG A 198 -4.86 -4.99 10.50
CA ARG A 198 -3.85 -5.97 10.88
C ARG A 198 -4.47 -7.01 11.80
N VAL A 199 -4.19 -8.27 11.54
CA VAL A 199 -4.52 -9.38 12.41
C VAL A 199 -3.22 -9.89 13.03
N THR A 200 -3.26 -10.21 14.31
CA THR A 200 -2.14 -10.85 15.02
C THR A 200 -2.66 -12.11 15.65
N ALA A 201 -1.95 -13.21 15.51
CA ALA A 201 -2.40 -14.47 16.03
C ALA A 201 -1.22 -15.32 16.46
N ARG A 202 -1.41 -16.12 17.51
CA ARG A 202 -0.43 -17.09 17.98
C ARG A 202 -1.14 -18.30 18.59
N VAL A 203 -0.47 -19.45 18.51
CA VAL A 203 -0.86 -20.64 19.26
C VAL A 203 -0.15 -20.58 20.61
N THR A 204 -0.92 -20.61 21.69
CA THR A 204 -0.47 -20.38 23.05
C THR A 204 -1.15 -21.37 24.00
N THR A 205 -0.80 -21.33 25.27
CA THR A 205 -1.60 -21.95 26.34
C THR A 205 -2.52 -20.91 26.99
N PRO A 206 -3.67 -21.32 27.57
CA PRO A 206 -4.57 -20.39 28.28
C PRO A 206 -3.94 -19.68 29.49
N GLU A 207 -2.87 -20.24 30.05
CA GLU A 207 -2.15 -19.69 31.22
C GLU A 207 -1.12 -18.62 30.83
N GLU A 208 -0.75 -18.54 29.56
CA GLU A 208 0.28 -17.63 29.08
C GLU A 208 -0.24 -16.18 29.06
N PRO A 209 0.46 -15.23 29.71
CA PRO A 209 0.00 -13.86 29.77
C PRO A 209 0.18 -13.12 28.43
N HIS A 210 -0.54 -12.02 28.29
CA HIS A 210 -0.30 -11.07 27.20
C HIS A 210 1.06 -10.37 27.34
N GLU A 211 1.66 -10.07 26.19
CA GLU A 211 2.87 -9.28 26.08
C GLU A 211 2.55 -7.80 25.82
N LEU A 212 3.54 -6.91 25.97
CA LEU A 212 3.37 -5.48 25.68
C LEU A 212 2.95 -5.22 24.22
N GLY A 213 3.36 -6.10 23.29
CA GLY A 213 2.96 -6.03 21.88
C GLY A 213 1.48 -6.34 21.63
N ASP A 214 0.78 -6.89 22.62
CA ASP A 214 -0.64 -7.26 22.50
C ASP A 214 -1.59 -6.09 22.74
N LEU A 215 -1.05 -4.95 23.19
CA LEU A 215 -1.81 -3.72 23.38
C LEU A 215 -2.29 -3.15 22.03
N GLY A 216 -3.50 -2.60 22.03
CA GLY A 216 -4.13 -2.04 20.82
C GLY A 216 -4.88 -3.06 19.96
N TYR A 217 -4.90 -4.34 20.37
CA TYR A 217 -5.66 -5.39 19.72
C TYR A 217 -6.90 -5.80 20.51
N ARG A 218 -7.96 -6.18 19.79
CA ARG A 218 -9.12 -6.85 20.36
C ARG A 218 -8.97 -8.36 20.19
N TRP A 219 -8.78 -9.06 21.31
CA TRP A 219 -8.45 -10.48 21.35
C TRP A 219 -9.69 -11.39 21.40
N TYR A 220 -9.57 -12.51 20.70
CA TYR A 220 -10.51 -13.63 20.66
C TYR A 220 -9.72 -14.93 20.86
N TYR A 221 -10.36 -15.91 21.49
CA TYR A 221 -9.72 -17.11 22.00
C TYR A 221 -10.47 -18.34 21.51
N TYR A 222 -9.74 -19.30 20.98
CA TYR A 222 -10.32 -20.47 20.34
C TYR A 222 -9.50 -21.72 20.64
N ASP A 223 -10.16 -22.80 21.02
CA ASP A 223 -9.49 -24.09 21.19
C ASP A 223 -8.99 -24.62 19.85
N VAL A 224 -7.77 -25.16 19.83
CA VAL A 224 -7.21 -25.78 18.63
C VAL A 224 -7.76 -27.21 18.50
N PRO A 225 -8.38 -27.59 17.37
CA PRO A 225 -8.88 -28.95 17.19
C PRO A 225 -7.78 -29.99 17.38
N GLY A 226 -8.00 -30.95 18.29
CA GLY A 226 -7.06 -32.05 18.55
C GLY A 226 -6.03 -31.79 19.66
N SER A 227 -6.05 -30.62 20.31
CA SER A 227 -5.22 -30.33 21.48
C SER A 227 -6.08 -29.84 22.65
N ASN A 228 -5.87 -30.42 23.84
CA ASN A 228 -6.55 -29.98 25.07
C ASN A 228 -5.73 -28.94 25.85
N LYS A 229 -4.57 -28.54 25.32
CA LYS A 229 -3.63 -27.64 26.00
C LYS A 229 -3.34 -26.36 25.21
N GLU A 230 -3.62 -26.39 23.90
CA GLU A 230 -3.32 -25.29 23.00
C GLU A 230 -4.58 -24.50 22.67
N GLN A 231 -4.39 -23.19 22.57
CA GLN A 231 -5.40 -22.23 22.23
C GLN A 231 -4.84 -21.30 21.14
N LEU A 232 -5.64 -21.08 20.11
CA LEU A 232 -5.41 -20.03 19.14
C LEU A 232 -5.93 -18.72 19.72
N ILE A 233 -5.05 -17.75 19.91
CA ILE A 233 -5.45 -16.37 20.21
C ILE A 233 -5.31 -15.54 18.95
N VAL A 234 -6.33 -14.71 18.69
CA VAL A 234 -6.43 -13.89 17.49
C VAL A 234 -6.85 -12.48 17.88
N GLY A 235 -6.03 -11.50 17.55
CA GLY A 235 -6.20 -10.08 17.82
C GLY A 235 -6.54 -9.32 16.55
N LEU A 236 -7.62 -8.53 16.59
CA LEU A 236 -7.93 -7.52 15.57
C LEU A 236 -7.31 -6.18 15.95
N GLY A 237 -6.41 -5.67 15.12
CA GLY A 237 -5.74 -4.40 15.33
C GLY A 237 -6.46 -3.20 14.70
N GLU A 238 -5.70 -2.10 14.58
CA GLU A 238 -6.16 -0.87 13.94
C GLU A 238 -6.22 -1.00 12.41
N GLN A 239 -6.94 -0.06 11.80
CA GLN A 239 -7.02 0.10 10.35
C GLN A 239 -5.70 0.62 9.77
N LEU A 240 -5.23 -0.01 8.70
CA LEU A 240 -4.09 0.47 7.92
C LEU A 240 -4.44 1.79 7.24
N LYS A 241 -3.55 2.78 7.37
CA LYS A 241 -3.69 4.06 6.68
C LYS A 241 -3.17 3.93 5.25
N ALA A 242 -3.57 4.86 4.39
CA ALA A 242 -3.09 4.90 3.00
C ALA A 242 -1.56 4.96 2.91
N ASN A 243 -0.91 5.64 3.87
CA ASN A 243 0.56 5.70 3.94
C ASN A 243 1.18 4.33 4.25
N ASP A 244 0.55 3.52 5.11
CA ASP A 244 1.05 2.18 5.46
C ASP A 244 0.99 1.25 4.25
N LEU A 245 -0.14 1.28 3.52
CA LEU A 245 -0.31 0.55 2.26
C LEU A 245 0.71 0.98 1.19
N ARG A 246 1.12 2.26 1.18
CA ARG A 246 2.16 2.74 0.26
C ARG A 246 3.54 2.19 0.62
N LEU A 247 3.90 2.20 1.90
CA LEU A 247 5.16 1.64 2.38
C LEU A 247 5.27 0.15 2.06
N MET A 248 4.15 -0.59 2.08
CA MET A 248 4.11 -2.00 1.69
C MET A 248 4.44 -2.22 0.20
N LEU A 249 4.08 -1.29 -0.70
CA LEU A 249 4.49 -1.38 -2.11
C LEU A 249 6.00 -1.18 -2.28
N ASP A 250 6.58 -0.23 -1.55
CA ASP A 250 8.01 0.09 -1.69
C ASP A 250 8.90 -1.09 -1.29
N LEU A 251 8.49 -1.82 -0.25
CA LEU A 251 9.16 -3.04 0.20
C LEU A 251 9.02 -4.23 -0.77
N THR A 252 8.00 -4.22 -1.64
CA THR A 252 7.65 -5.38 -2.48
C THR A 252 8.07 -5.23 -3.95
N GLU A 253 8.16 -4.01 -4.50
CA GLU A 253 8.42 -3.80 -5.94
C GLU A 253 9.91 -3.57 -6.30
N GLU A 254 10.76 -3.05 -5.40
CA GLU A 254 12.14 -2.65 -5.77
C GLU A 254 13.24 -3.20 -4.84
N ASP A 255 12.94 -3.45 -3.56
CA ASP A 255 13.97 -3.87 -2.59
C ASP A 255 14.45 -5.32 -2.78
N VAL A 256 13.67 -6.22 -3.39
CA VAL A 256 14.12 -7.61 -3.59
C VAL A 256 15.03 -7.72 -4.82
N GLN A 257 14.67 -7.06 -5.93
CA GLN A 257 15.43 -7.15 -7.17
C GLN A 257 16.68 -6.25 -7.13
N GLY A 258 16.57 -5.03 -6.58
CA GLY A 258 17.69 -4.11 -6.43
C GLY A 258 18.75 -4.61 -5.44
N ASN A 259 18.35 -5.22 -4.33
CA ASN A 259 19.30 -5.80 -3.38
C ASN A 259 19.93 -7.10 -3.90
N LEU A 260 19.19 -7.96 -4.63
CA LEU A 260 19.78 -9.14 -5.27
C LEU A 260 20.81 -8.77 -6.35
N ASP A 261 20.52 -7.75 -7.15
CA ASP A 261 21.46 -7.26 -8.19
C ASP A 261 22.67 -6.54 -7.58
N ALA A 262 22.49 -5.79 -6.49
CA ALA A 262 23.59 -5.14 -5.77
C ALA A 262 24.50 -6.16 -5.07
N ILE A 263 23.93 -7.19 -4.42
CA ILE A 263 24.68 -8.27 -3.79
C ILE A 263 25.39 -9.14 -4.84
N SER A 264 24.75 -9.40 -5.98
CA SER A 264 25.36 -10.13 -7.09
C SER A 264 26.52 -9.36 -7.72
N LYS A 265 26.43 -8.04 -7.85
CA LYS A 265 27.53 -7.20 -8.34
C LYS A 265 28.68 -7.10 -7.35
N LEU A 266 28.39 -6.89 -6.07
CA LEU A 266 29.41 -6.83 -5.01
C LEU A 266 30.17 -8.16 -4.84
N SER A 267 29.49 -9.30 -4.99
CA SER A 267 30.14 -10.62 -4.94
C SER A 267 31.01 -10.90 -6.17
N LEU A 268 30.58 -10.45 -7.36
CA LEU A 268 31.35 -10.60 -8.60
C LEU A 268 32.59 -9.70 -8.61
N ASP A 269 32.49 -8.48 -8.08
CA ASP A 269 33.62 -7.55 -7.93
C ASP A 269 34.61 -8.01 -6.86
N ALA A 270 34.15 -8.63 -5.77
CA ALA A 270 35.03 -9.22 -4.75
C ALA A 270 35.83 -10.43 -5.27
N LEU A 271 35.24 -11.25 -6.14
CA LEU A 271 35.92 -12.36 -6.81
C LEU A 271 36.91 -11.87 -7.88
N SER A 272 36.61 -10.77 -8.56
CA SER A 272 37.51 -10.10 -9.50
C SER A 272 38.72 -9.44 -8.80
N ALA A 273 38.50 -8.79 -7.67
CA ALA A 273 39.53 -8.11 -6.89
C ALA A 273 40.53 -9.08 -6.22
N THR A 274 40.09 -10.32 -5.92
CA THR A 274 40.98 -11.37 -5.38
C THR A 274 41.77 -12.11 -6.46
N ALA A 275 41.46 -11.90 -7.75
CA ALA A 275 42.15 -12.51 -8.89
C ALA A 275 43.24 -11.61 -9.52
N SER A 276 43.49 -10.40 -8.99
CA SER A 276 44.52 -9.50 -9.52
C SER A 276 45.89 -9.73 -8.85
N PRO A 277 46.95 -10.10 -9.61
CA PRO A 277 48.29 -10.25 -9.06
C PRO A 277 48.98 -8.89 -8.87
N MET A 278 49.44 -8.65 -7.64
CA MET A 278 50.47 -7.70 -7.19
C MET A 278 51.01 -6.68 -8.22
N LEU A 279 50.66 -5.40 -8.04
CA LEU A 279 51.48 -4.28 -8.54
C LEU A 279 52.21 -3.62 -7.35
N LYS A 280 53.54 -3.74 -7.38
CA LYS A 280 54.48 -3.19 -6.42
C LYS A 280 54.37 -1.65 -6.34
N PRO A 281 54.44 -1.03 -5.15
CA PRO A 281 54.61 0.41 -5.06
C PRO A 281 56.06 0.78 -5.37
N SER A 282 56.29 1.51 -6.46
CA SER A 282 57.56 2.18 -6.73
C SER A 282 57.56 3.54 -6.05
N SER A 283 58.52 3.74 -5.17
CA SER A 283 58.85 5.04 -4.56
C SER A 283 59.68 5.86 -5.56
N PRO A 284 59.63 7.20 -5.46
CA PRO A 284 60.86 7.96 -5.56
C PRO A 284 61.00 9.03 -4.47
N ALA A 285 62.11 8.86 -3.75
CA ALA A 285 63.08 9.86 -3.31
C ALA A 285 62.63 11.31 -2.99
N LEU A 286 62.78 11.62 -1.70
CA LEU A 286 63.08 12.93 -1.12
C LEU A 286 64.29 13.63 -1.79
N ARG A 287 64.09 14.87 -2.25
CA ARG A 287 65.04 16.00 -2.18
C ARG A 287 64.17 17.23 -1.96
N GLY A 288 64.14 17.89 -0.81
CA GLY A 288 65.29 18.40 -0.08
C GLY A 288 65.48 19.86 -0.49
N ARG A 289 64.81 20.78 0.21
CA ARG A 289 65.24 22.16 0.48
C ARG A 289 64.20 22.89 1.35
N SER A 290 64.53 22.99 2.62
CA SER A 290 64.09 24.03 3.55
C SER A 290 64.50 25.42 3.01
N PRO A 291 63.80 26.49 3.38
CA PRO A 291 64.31 27.28 4.51
C PRO A 291 63.23 27.63 5.53
N SER A 292 63.68 27.66 6.78
CA SER A 292 63.01 28.11 8.00
C SER A 292 63.16 29.66 8.16
N PRO A 293 62.91 30.28 9.32
CA PRO A 293 61.60 30.80 9.74
C PRO A 293 61.62 32.32 10.11
N HIS A 294 60.44 32.84 10.48
CA HIS A 294 60.21 33.97 11.42
C HIS A 294 60.31 35.43 10.91
N PRO A 295 59.82 36.46 11.66
CA PRO A 295 58.42 36.72 12.05
C PRO A 295 58.02 38.22 11.97
N ALA A 296 56.76 38.52 12.32
CA ALA A 296 56.26 39.77 12.91
C ALA A 296 55.79 40.97 12.04
N MET A 297 54.69 41.55 12.55
CA MET A 297 54.20 42.94 12.42
C MET A 297 53.35 43.23 11.16
N LEU A 298 52.28 44.03 11.18
CA LEU A 298 51.46 44.74 12.19
C LEU A 298 50.38 45.44 11.33
N ARG A 299 49.11 45.46 11.80
CA ARG A 299 48.08 46.48 11.49
C ARG A 299 47.58 46.51 10.03
N SER A 300 46.35 46.87 9.70
CA SER A 300 45.19 47.48 10.39
C SER A 300 43.95 47.10 9.59
#